data_AF-A0A2I7N3X5-F1
#
_entry.id   AF-A0A2I7N3X5-F1
#
_cell.length_a   1.000
_cell.length_b   1.000
_cell.length_c   1.000
_cell.angle_alpha   90.00
_cell.angle_beta   90.00
_cell.angle_gamma   90.00
#
_symmetry.space_group_name_H-M   'P 1'
#
loop_
_entity.id
_entity.type
_entity.pdbx_description
1 polymer ?
#
loop_
_entity_poly.entity_id
_entity_poly.type
_entity_poly.pdbx_seq_one_letter_code
_entity_poly.pdbx_strand_id
1 'polypeptide(L)'
;MKPKTPAIFKNVFIISIVVIAGLAWTFKITYESYLSRKKIHEGFLIITAIQNRLEGYADENSGIPYYPKLDNESFGLPNPFKINGTYINQVTALKPQNSSEISLIATVNTIEVPNLENGDDHPLSSPHIRFTGRYAHGGIIWQCSSDLAQRYLPDNCHGT
;
A
#
# COMPACT_ATOMS: atom_id res chain seq x y z
N MET A 1 53.92 -25.24 -25.61
CA MET A 1 54.08 -24.23 -24.53
C MET A 1 52.70 -23.65 -24.22
N LYS A 2 52.16 -23.90 -23.02
CA LYS A 2 50.88 -23.31 -22.58
C LYS A 2 51.20 -21.95 -21.97
N PRO A 3 50.67 -20.82 -22.48
CA PRO A 3 50.94 -19.52 -21.90
C PRO A 3 50.36 -19.47 -20.48
N LYS A 4 51.22 -19.25 -19.48
CA LYS A 4 50.81 -18.97 -18.10
C LYS A 4 50.20 -17.58 -18.08
N THR A 5 48.88 -17.50 -18.07
CA THR A 5 48.17 -16.26 -17.80
C THR A 5 48.63 -15.75 -16.42
N PRO A 6 49.11 -14.51 -16.29
CA PRO A 6 49.60 -14.00 -15.01
C PRO A 6 48.45 -14.03 -14.00
N ALA A 7 48.68 -14.62 -12.83
CA ALA A 7 47.68 -14.80 -11.78
C ALA A 7 46.94 -13.49 -11.39
N ILE A 8 47.61 -12.35 -11.62
CA ILE A 8 47.07 -11.00 -11.44
C ILE A 8 45.84 -10.76 -12.34
N PHE A 9 45.87 -11.19 -13.61
CA PHE A 9 44.75 -11.00 -14.54
C PHE A 9 43.52 -11.81 -14.13
N LYS A 10 43.73 -13.02 -13.59
CA LYS A 10 42.66 -13.87 -13.04
C LYS A 10 42.02 -13.23 -11.81
N ASN A 11 42.81 -12.63 -10.91
CA ASN A 11 42.30 -12.00 -9.71
C ASN A 11 41.52 -10.70 -10.02
N VAL A 12 42.03 -9.87 -10.94
CA VAL A 12 41.33 -8.65 -11.38
C VAL A 12 39.96 -8.99 -12.00
N PHE A 13 39.89 -10.04 -12.83
CA PHE A 13 38.65 -10.47 -13.47
C PHE A 13 37.60 -10.96 -12.46
N ILE A 14 38.02 -11.72 -11.43
CA ILE A 14 37.12 -12.18 -10.36
C ILE A 14 36.61 -10.99 -9.55
N ILE A 15 37.48 -10.05 -9.18
CA ILE A 15 37.09 -8.85 -8.42
C ILE A 15 36.07 -8.02 -9.22
N SER A 16 36.29 -7.83 -10.53
CA SER A 16 35.35 -7.08 -11.36
C SER A 16 33.97 -7.72 -11.42
N ILE A 17 33.87 -9.05 -11.48
CA ILE A 17 32.59 -9.76 -11.50
C ILE A 17 31.86 -9.56 -10.16
N VAL A 18 32.58 -9.67 -9.04
CA VAL A 18 32.00 -9.49 -7.70
C VAL A 18 31.45 -8.07 -7.53
N VAL A 19 32.17 -7.06 -7.98
CA VAL A 19 31.73 -5.66 -7.92
C VAL A 19 30.47 -5.44 -8.77
N ILE A 20 30.44 -5.94 -10.00
CA ILE A 20 29.27 -5.82 -10.88
C ILE A 20 28.06 -6.55 -10.30
N ALA A 21 28.25 -7.75 -9.75
CA ALA A 21 27.19 -8.52 -9.12
C ALA A 21 26.61 -7.80 -7.88
N GLY A 22 27.47 -7.19 -7.06
CA GLY A 22 27.04 -6.38 -5.91
C GLY A 22 26.20 -5.17 -6.34
N LEU A 23 26.65 -4.43 -7.36
CA LEU A 23 25.88 -3.30 -7.89
C LEU A 23 24.54 -3.74 -8.47
N ALA A 24 24.51 -4.81 -9.27
CA ALA A 24 23.29 -5.36 -9.83
C ALA A 24 22.26 -5.74 -8.74
N TRP A 25 22.72 -6.26 -7.60
CA TRP A 25 21.85 -6.58 -6.47
C TRP A 25 21.19 -5.32 -5.89
N THR A 26 21.93 -4.23 -5.71
CA THR A 26 21.38 -2.97 -5.19
C THR A 26 20.33 -2.35 -6.13
N PHE A 27 20.56 -2.44 -7.44
CA PHE A 27 19.57 -2.01 -8.44
C PHE A 27 18.29 -2.86 -8.41
N LYS A 28 18.42 -4.16 -8.14
CA LYS A 28 17.26 -5.04 -8.00
C LYS A 28 16.36 -4.59 -6.83
N ILE A 29 16.92 -4.35 -5.65
CA ILE A 29 16.13 -3.98 -4.45
C ILE A 29 15.34 -2.68 -4.67
N THR A 30 16.00 -1.68 -5.26
CA THR A 30 15.38 -0.39 -5.56
C THR A 30 14.28 -0.53 -6.61
N TYR A 31 14.50 -1.35 -7.64
CA TYR A 31 13.51 -1.63 -8.67
C TYR A 31 12.26 -2.35 -8.13
N GLU A 32 12.44 -3.39 -7.30
CA GLU A 32 11.33 -4.10 -6.65
C GLU A 32 10.49 -3.13 -5.79
N SER A 33 11.14 -2.22 -5.06
CA SER A 33 10.44 -1.23 -4.24
C SER A 33 9.61 -0.26 -5.06
N TYR A 34 10.13 0.17 -6.20
CA TYR A 34 9.41 1.02 -7.15
C TYR A 34 8.20 0.29 -7.78
N LEU A 35 8.36 -0.98 -8.15
CA LEU A 35 7.25 -1.79 -8.65
C LEU A 35 6.16 -1.96 -7.60
N SER A 36 6.52 -2.28 -6.35
CA SER A 36 5.56 -2.39 -5.26
C SER A 36 4.83 -1.08 -5.01
N ARG A 37 5.52 0.07 -5.06
CA ARG A 37 4.88 1.40 -4.96
C ARG A 37 3.85 1.63 -6.06
N LYS A 38 4.16 1.24 -7.31
CA LYS A 38 3.22 1.34 -8.44
C LYS A 38 1.99 0.46 -8.25
N LYS A 39 2.19 -0.80 -7.86
CA LYS A 39 1.10 -1.75 -7.59
C LYS A 39 0.18 -1.26 -6.47
N ILE A 40 0.77 -0.76 -5.39
CA ILE A 40 0.03 -0.15 -4.28
C ILE A 40 -0.76 1.06 -4.80
N HIS A 41 -0.14 1.94 -5.58
CA HIS A 41 -0.80 3.12 -6.15
C HIS A 41 -2.00 2.75 -7.05
N GLU A 42 -1.91 1.68 -7.85
CA GLU A 42 -3.05 1.15 -8.60
C GLU A 42 -4.17 0.68 -7.65
N GLY A 43 -3.80 0.08 -6.51
CA GLY A 43 -4.72 -0.25 -5.43
C GLY A 43 -5.45 0.96 -4.82
N PHE A 44 -4.78 2.12 -4.72
CA PHE A 44 -5.40 3.35 -4.22
C PHE A 44 -6.59 3.80 -5.09
N LEU A 45 -6.61 3.50 -6.40
CA LEU A 45 -7.73 3.86 -7.30
C LEU A 45 -9.06 3.21 -6.88
N ILE A 46 -8.99 2.01 -6.31
CA ILE A 46 -10.17 1.33 -5.78
C ILE A 46 -10.69 2.07 -4.55
N ILE A 47 -9.78 2.54 -3.72
CA ILE A 47 -10.10 3.21 -2.46
C ILE A 47 -10.68 4.60 -2.72
N THR A 48 -10.10 5.36 -3.65
CA THR A 48 -10.62 6.68 -4.04
C THR A 48 -12.05 6.59 -4.58
N ALA A 49 -12.38 5.54 -5.34
CA ALA A 49 -13.76 5.31 -5.77
C ALA A 49 -14.73 5.10 -4.59
N ILE A 50 -14.30 4.45 -3.52
CA ILE A 50 -15.09 4.28 -2.29
C ILE A 50 -15.23 5.62 -1.56
N GLN A 51 -14.14 6.37 -1.42
CA GLN A 51 -14.13 7.68 -0.78
C GLN A 51 -15.11 8.64 -1.46
N ASN A 52 -15.09 8.72 -2.79
CA ASN A 52 -16.00 9.55 -3.58
C ASN A 52 -17.47 9.15 -3.37
N ARG A 53 -17.76 7.85 -3.25
CA ARG A 53 -19.13 7.38 -2.97
C ARG A 53 -19.59 7.77 -1.56
N LEU A 54 -18.70 7.70 -0.57
CA LEU A 54 -19.00 8.13 0.80
C LEU A 54 -19.18 9.64 0.90
N GLU A 55 -18.39 10.41 0.15
CA GLU A 55 -18.56 11.86 0.05
C GLU A 55 -19.90 12.22 -0.58
N GLY A 56 -20.25 11.62 -1.73
CA GLY A 56 -21.55 11.84 -2.37
C GLY A 56 -22.73 11.49 -1.45
N TYR A 57 -22.64 10.38 -0.72
CA TYR A 57 -23.64 10.03 0.29
C TYR A 57 -23.72 11.09 1.40
N ALA A 58 -22.56 11.53 1.92
CA ALA A 58 -22.52 12.50 3.01
C ALA A 58 -23.08 13.86 2.60
N ASP A 59 -22.87 14.27 1.34
CA ASP A 59 -23.42 15.50 0.77
C ASP A 59 -24.95 15.41 0.60
N GLU A 60 -25.46 14.29 0.07
CA GLU A 60 -26.91 14.08 -0.09
C GLU A 60 -27.65 14.00 1.26
N ASN A 61 -27.00 13.45 2.29
CA ASN A 61 -27.62 13.16 3.59
C ASN A 61 -27.20 14.13 4.71
N SER A 62 -26.45 15.19 4.39
CA SER A 62 -25.91 16.16 5.36
C SER A 62 -25.11 15.52 6.51
N GLY A 63 -24.38 14.44 6.20
CA GLY A 63 -23.55 13.73 7.15
C GLY A 63 -23.45 12.22 6.89
N ILE A 64 -22.63 11.58 7.72
CA ILE A 64 -22.37 10.13 7.65
C ILE A 64 -23.29 9.43 8.65
N PRO A 65 -23.98 8.33 8.29
CA PRO A 65 -24.98 7.72 9.15
C PRO A 65 -24.34 7.04 10.37
N TYR A 66 -25.10 6.93 11.46
CA TYR A 66 -24.63 6.62 12.82
C TYR A 66 -24.38 5.11 13.09
N TYR A 67 -24.25 4.27 12.06
CA TYR A 67 -24.23 2.83 12.29
C TYR A 67 -22.87 2.33 12.83
N PRO A 68 -22.83 1.55 13.95
CA PRO A 68 -21.61 1.02 14.61
C PRO A 68 -20.71 0.14 13.73
N LYS A 69 -21.34 -0.49 12.75
CA LYS A 69 -20.75 -1.14 11.59
C LYS A 69 -21.57 -0.59 10.44
N LEU A 70 -20.92 -0.02 9.44
CA LEU A 70 -21.60 0.24 8.18
C LEU A 70 -21.93 -1.15 7.61
N ASP A 71 -23.13 -1.66 7.87
CA ASP A 71 -23.59 -2.84 7.14
C ASP A 71 -23.73 -2.37 5.69
N ASN A 72 -22.95 -2.98 4.80
CA ASN A 72 -22.64 -2.47 3.46
C ASN A 72 -23.88 -2.17 2.60
N GLU A 73 -25.00 -2.82 2.90
CA GLU A 73 -26.31 -2.56 2.29
C GLU A 73 -26.84 -1.15 2.56
N SER A 74 -26.46 -0.52 3.67
CA SER A 74 -26.93 0.81 4.08
C SER A 74 -26.45 1.95 3.17
N PHE A 75 -25.43 1.69 2.34
CA PHE A 75 -24.81 2.67 1.44
C PHE A 75 -24.96 2.30 -0.05
N GLY A 76 -25.68 1.21 -0.38
CA GLY A 76 -25.69 0.67 -1.75
C GLY A 76 -24.31 0.18 -2.21
N LEU A 77 -23.46 -0.24 -1.26
CA LEU A 77 -22.10 -0.70 -1.52
C LEU A 77 -22.02 -2.23 -1.41
N PRO A 78 -21.21 -2.91 -2.26
CA PRO A 78 -21.10 -4.36 -2.23
C PRO A 78 -20.56 -4.87 -0.88
N ASN A 79 -21.05 -6.04 -0.45
CA ASN A 79 -20.92 -6.57 0.92
C ASN A 79 -19.72 -7.52 1.10
N PRO A 80 -18.97 -7.41 2.22
CA PRO A 80 -17.76 -6.56 2.36
C PRO A 80 -17.31 -5.86 1.07
N PHE A 81 -16.44 -4.84 1.13
CA PHE A 81 -15.67 -4.51 -0.07
C PHE A 81 -14.68 -5.67 -0.35
N LYS A 82 -15.17 -6.84 -0.73
CA LYS A 82 -14.52 -7.78 -1.64
C LYS A 82 -14.46 -7.12 -3.01
N ILE A 83 -13.88 -5.92 -3.04
CA ILE A 83 -13.30 -5.43 -4.27
C ILE A 83 -11.98 -6.17 -4.31
N ASN A 84 -12.00 -7.34 -4.92
CA ASN A 84 -10.80 -8.10 -5.25
C ASN A 84 -10.07 -7.30 -6.34
N GLY A 85 -9.33 -6.28 -5.93
CA GLY A 85 -8.30 -5.70 -6.76
C GLY A 85 -7.13 -6.67 -6.85
N THR A 86 -6.37 -6.62 -7.92
CA THR A 86 -5.14 -7.43 -8.02
C THR A 86 -4.23 -7.18 -6.82
N TYR A 87 -4.09 -5.93 -6.38
CA TYR A 87 -3.16 -5.54 -5.30
C TYR A 87 -3.82 -5.27 -3.95
N ILE A 88 -5.15 -5.13 -3.88
CA ILE A 88 -5.91 -4.93 -2.65
C ILE A 88 -6.89 -6.09 -2.53
N ASN A 89 -6.74 -6.92 -1.50
CA ASN A 89 -7.53 -8.12 -1.31
C ASN A 89 -8.93 -7.80 -0.74
N GLN A 90 -8.99 -6.82 0.17
CA GLN A 90 -10.23 -6.46 0.85
C GLN A 90 -10.16 -5.00 1.30
N VAL A 91 -11.28 -4.30 1.25
CA VAL A 91 -11.49 -3.04 1.97
C VAL A 91 -12.59 -3.23 3.01
N THR A 92 -12.44 -2.64 4.19
CA THR A 92 -13.41 -2.71 5.28
C THR A 92 -13.68 -1.31 5.80
N ALA A 93 -14.93 -0.87 5.81
CA ALA A 93 -15.33 0.38 6.45
C ALA A 93 -15.74 0.13 7.90
N LEU A 94 -15.18 0.91 8.81
CA LEU A 94 -15.48 0.90 10.24
C LEU A 94 -15.85 2.32 10.67
N LYS A 95 -16.94 2.47 11.42
CA LYS A 95 -17.26 3.72 12.11
C LYS A 95 -17.47 3.39 13.59
N PRO A 96 -16.54 3.79 14.49
CA PRO A 96 -16.72 3.56 15.91
C PRO A 96 -18.02 4.19 16.41
N GLN A 97 -18.70 3.52 17.36
CA GLN A 97 -19.87 4.11 18.01
C GLN A 97 -19.50 5.47 18.62
N ASN A 98 -20.34 6.48 18.37
CA ASN A 98 -20.18 7.86 18.86
C ASN A 98 -18.97 8.62 18.27
N SER A 99 -18.35 8.15 17.18
CA SER A 99 -17.32 8.89 16.46
C SER A 99 -17.88 9.59 15.20
N SER A 100 -17.38 10.80 14.93
CA SER A 100 -17.59 11.50 13.65
C SER A 100 -16.67 11.01 12.53
N GLU A 101 -15.80 10.05 12.83
CA GLU A 101 -14.76 9.55 11.94
C GLU A 101 -15.14 8.18 11.35
N ILE A 102 -14.91 8.01 10.04
CA ILE A 102 -14.94 6.72 9.35
C ILE A 102 -13.50 6.26 9.15
N SER A 103 -13.23 4.99 9.39
CA SER A 103 -11.99 4.33 8.99
C SER A 103 -12.24 3.36 7.84
N LEU A 104 -11.57 3.53 6.71
CA LEU A 104 -11.45 2.50 5.67
C LEU A 104 -10.14 1.76 5.88
N ILE A 105 -10.17 0.44 5.97
CA ILE A 105 -8.98 -0.41 6.11
C ILE A 105 -8.88 -1.26 4.85
N ALA A 106 -7.87 -0.99 4.03
CA ALA A 106 -7.55 -1.76 2.85
C ALA A 106 -6.40 -2.73 3.14
N THR A 107 -6.62 -4.02 2.95
CA THR A 107 -5.61 -5.07 3.12
C THR A 107 -4.93 -5.34 1.78
N VAL A 108 -3.60 -5.20 1.74
CA VAL A 108 -2.81 -5.42 0.53
C VAL A 108 -2.67 -6.92 0.24
N ASN A 109 -2.74 -7.29 -1.04
CA ASN A 109 -2.55 -8.66 -1.48
C ASN A 109 -1.05 -9.01 -1.53
N THR A 110 -0.57 -9.71 -0.51
CA THR A 110 0.85 -10.12 -0.37
C THR A 110 1.29 -11.18 -1.38
N ILE A 111 0.35 -11.85 -2.06
CA ILE A 111 0.67 -12.78 -3.14
C ILE A 111 1.14 -12.01 -4.38
N GLU A 112 0.45 -10.91 -4.70
CA GLU A 112 0.73 -10.08 -5.89
C GLU A 112 1.78 -9.00 -5.62
N VAL A 113 1.92 -8.58 -4.36
CA VAL A 113 2.93 -7.63 -3.87
C VAL A 113 3.73 -8.28 -2.75
N PRO A 114 4.73 -9.12 -3.08
CA PRO A 114 5.53 -9.82 -2.08
C PRO A 114 6.56 -8.88 -1.41
N ASN A 115 7.14 -9.33 -0.30
CA ASN A 115 8.26 -8.68 0.39
C ASN A 115 7.96 -7.25 0.89
N LEU A 116 6.72 -7.01 1.31
CA LEU A 116 6.33 -5.77 1.98
C LEU A 116 6.82 -5.81 3.43
N GLU A 117 7.26 -4.66 3.93
CA GLU A 117 7.87 -4.52 5.25
C GLU A 117 7.54 -3.14 5.86
N ASN A 118 7.86 -2.95 7.14
CA ASN A 118 7.43 -1.83 7.98
C ASN A 118 8.46 -0.69 8.18
N GLY A 119 9.49 -0.57 7.35
CA GLY A 119 10.58 0.39 7.46
C GLY A 119 11.81 -0.14 8.20
N ASP A 120 11.63 -1.16 9.06
CA ASP A 120 12.67 -1.76 9.90
C ASP A 120 13.13 -3.14 9.40
N ASP A 121 12.93 -3.43 8.11
CA ASP A 121 13.20 -4.73 7.46
C ASP A 121 12.39 -5.90 8.03
N HIS A 122 11.29 -5.64 8.75
CA HIS A 122 10.40 -6.68 9.25
C HIS A 122 9.29 -6.98 8.25
N PRO A 123 9.22 -8.20 7.68
CA PRO A 123 8.21 -8.54 6.68
C PRO A 123 6.81 -8.55 7.30
N LEU A 124 5.85 -7.96 6.59
CA LEU A 124 4.46 -7.88 7.00
C LEU A 124 3.65 -9.02 6.36
N SER A 125 3.00 -9.84 7.19
CA SER A 125 2.14 -10.92 6.71
C SER A 125 0.78 -10.44 6.22
N SER A 126 0.28 -9.33 6.74
CA SER A 126 -0.98 -8.71 6.34
C SER A 126 -0.88 -7.17 6.41
N PRO A 127 -0.17 -6.55 5.44
CA PRO A 127 -0.04 -5.11 5.38
C PRO A 127 -1.39 -4.45 5.10
N HIS A 128 -1.63 -3.32 5.76
CA HIS A 128 -2.88 -2.62 5.68
C HIS A 128 -2.69 -1.10 5.57
N ILE A 129 -3.56 -0.48 4.78
CA ILE A 129 -3.62 0.96 4.59
C ILE A 129 -4.94 1.44 5.19
N ARG A 130 -4.84 2.34 6.16
CA ARG A 130 -5.97 2.93 6.87
C ARG A 130 -6.22 4.35 6.36
N PHE A 131 -7.47 4.63 6.01
CA PHE A 131 -7.93 5.96 5.66
C PHE A 131 -8.95 6.41 6.69
N THR A 132 -8.61 7.44 7.45
CA THR A 132 -9.51 8.05 8.42
C THR A 132 -10.13 9.29 7.80
N GLY A 133 -11.45 9.24 7.57
CA GLY A 133 -12.24 10.32 7.03
C GLY A 133 -13.02 11.04 8.14
N ARG A 134 -12.93 12.36 8.20
CA ARG A 134 -13.74 13.20 9.10
C ARG A 134 -14.59 14.15 8.28
N TYR A 135 -15.90 14.16 8.52
CA TYR A 135 -16.79 15.11 7.86
C TYR A 135 -16.59 16.51 8.46
N ALA A 136 -16.17 17.46 7.62
CA ALA A 136 -15.96 18.85 7.98
C ALA A 136 -16.21 19.76 6.77
N HIS A 137 -16.85 20.90 6.99
CA HIS A 137 -17.07 21.94 5.96
C HIS A 137 -17.79 21.47 4.68
N GLY A 138 -18.73 20.52 4.78
CA GLY A 138 -19.48 20.03 3.61
C GLY A 138 -18.69 19.05 2.73
N GLY A 139 -17.75 18.32 3.32
CA GLY A 139 -17.01 17.24 2.65
C GLY A 139 -16.29 16.35 3.67
N ILE A 140 -15.63 15.29 3.21
CA ILE A 140 -14.84 14.38 4.06
C ILE A 140 -13.35 14.68 3.87
N ILE A 141 -12.67 15.01 4.96
CA ILE A 141 -11.21 15.15 4.98
C ILE A 141 -10.61 13.78 5.29
N TRP A 142 -9.88 13.22 4.34
CA TRP A 142 -9.21 11.93 4.48
C TRP A 142 -7.76 12.08 4.93
N GLN A 143 -7.36 11.28 5.90
CA GLN A 143 -5.98 11.08 6.30
C GLN A 143 -5.59 9.63 6.05
N CYS A 144 -4.41 9.40 5.45
CA CYS A 144 -3.92 8.07 5.13
C CYS A 144 -2.75 7.69 6.03
N SER A 145 -2.85 6.52 6.66
CA SER A 145 -1.79 5.90 7.43
C SER A 145 -1.65 4.42 7.08
N SER A 146 -0.46 3.84 7.23
CA SER A 146 -0.22 2.42 6.95
C SER A 146 0.90 1.87 7.83
N ASP A 147 0.88 0.56 8.03
CA ASP A 147 2.00 -0.18 8.64
C ASP A 147 3.19 -0.39 7.70
N LEU A 148 2.99 -0.13 6.40
CA LEU A 148 4.01 -0.24 5.36
C LEU A 148 5.09 0.84 5.49
N ALA A 149 6.31 0.50 5.07
CA ALA A 149 7.39 1.47 4.93
C ALA A 149 7.00 2.60 3.99
N GLN A 150 7.35 3.84 4.34
CA GLN A 150 7.03 5.04 3.56
C GLN A 150 7.43 4.94 2.07
N ARG A 151 8.52 4.22 1.75
CA ARG A 151 9.01 4.07 0.35
C ARG A 151 8.03 3.36 -0.59
N TYR A 152 7.11 2.57 -0.06
CA TYR A 152 6.07 1.88 -0.84
C TYR A 152 4.81 2.72 -1.01
N LEU A 153 4.72 3.85 -0.31
CA LEU A 153 3.53 4.67 -0.23
C LEU A 153 3.68 5.97 -1.04
N PRO A 154 2.57 6.59 -1.44
CA PRO A 154 2.58 7.95 -1.95
C PRO A 154 2.85 8.95 -0.83
N ASP A 155 3.31 10.15 -1.19
CA ASP A 155 3.73 11.18 -0.21
C ASP A 155 2.55 11.73 0.62
N ASN A 156 1.31 11.51 0.17
CA ASN A 156 0.08 11.84 0.89
C ASN A 156 -0.40 10.75 1.85
N CYS A 157 0.38 9.68 2.04
CA CYS A 157 0.09 8.63 3.01
C CYS A 157 1.29 8.40 3.93
N HIS A 158 1.05 8.38 5.23
CA HIS A 158 2.09 8.17 6.23
C HIS A 158 2.29 6.68 6.51
N GLY A 159 3.46 6.18 6.15
CA GLY A 159 3.96 4.86 6.54
C GLY A 159 4.70 4.89 7.86
N THR A 160 5.13 3.70 8.29
CA THR A 160 6.07 3.52 9.39
C THR A 160 7.51 3.73 8.93
#